data_AF-A0ABD0KPD0-F1
#
_entry.id   AF-A0ABD0KPD0-F1
#
_cell.length_a   1.000
_cell.length_b   1.000
_cell.length_c   1.000
_cell.angle_alpha   90.00
_cell.angle_beta   90.00
_cell.angle_gamma   90.00
#
_symmetry.space_group_name_H-M   'P 1'
#
loop_
_entity.id
_entity.type
_entity.pdbx_description
1 polymer ?
#
loop_
_entity_poly.entity_id
_entity_poly.type
_entity_poly.pdbx_seq_one_letter_code
_entity_poly.pdbx_strand_id
1 'polypeptide(L)'
;MYTTFSTGVNMSTTFSTGVNMSTTFSTGVIHGDFHSLNIIVDWEDQKVEQSVSGMSTASWDMATLVPQHPQLPHSRCTHQQIIRKYGIIDFEETSFSYPVLELSRLMADMMIDCQLVDVMDIGGHVIAGYMSVNSFTVKQFHYLYETALTCLAQYIILGTHEHQVQEGANVYVMIGVAPSLQVLDKLKGVSSKRVYRAWAAVLRAYNIDNPFPHDE
;
A
#
# COMPACT_ATOMS: atom_id res chain seq x y z
N MET A 1 -21.20 0.36 -44.70
CA MET A 1 -20.26 1.48 -44.93
C MET A 1 -19.10 1.25 -43.97
N TYR A 2 -17.99 0.73 -44.48
CA TYR A 2 -16.80 0.43 -43.67
C TYR A 2 -15.87 1.64 -43.73
N THR A 3 -15.50 2.19 -42.59
CA THR A 3 -14.51 3.26 -42.51
C THR A 3 -13.28 2.72 -41.80
N THR A 4 -12.22 2.51 -42.57
CA THR A 4 -10.85 2.21 -42.14
C THR A 4 -10.24 3.45 -41.49
N PHE A 5 -9.64 3.29 -40.30
CA PHE A 5 -8.79 4.31 -39.71
C PHE A 5 -7.34 4.13 -40.20
N SER A 6 -6.81 5.20 -40.78
CA SER A 6 -5.44 5.34 -41.27
C SER A 6 -4.45 5.38 -40.11
N THR A 7 -3.39 4.59 -40.25
CA THR A 7 -2.19 4.61 -39.42
C THR A 7 -1.29 5.78 -39.79
N GLY A 8 -0.76 6.47 -38.78
CA GLY A 8 0.51 7.22 -38.90
C GLY A 8 0.49 8.66 -38.41
N VAL A 9 1.01 8.89 -37.20
CA VAL A 9 2.01 9.95 -36.95
C VAL A 9 3.08 9.35 -36.04
N ASN A 10 4.27 9.17 -36.60
CA ASN A 10 5.45 8.67 -35.91
C ASN A 10 6.17 9.87 -35.29
N MET A 11 6.02 10.10 -33.99
CA MET A 11 6.82 11.11 -33.27
C MET A 11 8.07 10.45 -32.71
N SER A 12 9.13 10.43 -33.51
CA SER A 12 10.49 10.20 -33.02
C SER A 12 11.01 11.48 -32.36
N THR A 13 10.87 11.59 -31.05
CA THR A 13 11.67 12.51 -30.24
C THR A 13 12.99 11.83 -29.86
N THR A 14 14.06 12.20 -30.56
CA THR A 14 15.45 11.86 -30.23
C THR A 14 15.87 12.62 -28.97
N PHE A 15 16.02 11.92 -27.84
CA PHE A 15 16.74 12.45 -26.69
C PHE A 15 18.24 12.15 -26.82
N SER A 16 19.03 13.20 -26.65
CA SER A 16 20.48 13.25 -26.74
C SER A 16 21.17 12.36 -25.71
N THR A 17 22.28 11.77 -26.13
CA THR A 17 23.17 10.88 -25.40
C THR A 17 23.75 11.51 -24.13
N GLY A 18 23.43 10.95 -22.97
CA GLY A 18 24.09 11.26 -21.69
C GLY A 18 23.68 10.29 -20.59
N VAL A 19 24.65 9.46 -20.16
CA VAL A 19 24.58 8.42 -19.11
C VAL A 19 23.83 7.14 -19.50
N ASN A 20 24.61 6.08 -19.71
CA ASN A 20 24.12 4.71 -19.85
C ASN A 20 23.71 4.18 -18.46
N MET A 21 22.53 4.58 -18.00
CA MET A 21 21.88 4.05 -16.80
C MET A 21 21.02 2.86 -17.22
N SER A 22 21.56 1.64 -17.09
CA SER A 22 20.74 0.43 -17.14
C SER A 22 19.86 0.40 -15.88
N THR A 23 18.69 1.06 -15.97
CA THR A 23 17.75 1.36 -14.88
C THR A 23 16.37 0.83 -15.19
N THR A 24 16.22 -0.49 -15.22
CA THR A 24 14.92 -1.12 -15.45
C THR A 24 14.28 -1.49 -14.11
N PHE A 25 13.03 -1.06 -13.90
CA PHE A 25 12.18 -1.62 -12.86
C PHE A 25 12.01 -3.12 -13.11
N SER A 26 12.15 -3.95 -12.08
CA SER A 26 11.80 -5.37 -12.19
C SER A 26 10.29 -5.54 -12.22
N THR A 27 9.82 -6.31 -13.20
CA THR A 27 8.45 -6.80 -13.29
C THR A 27 8.33 -8.15 -12.57
N GLY A 28 7.16 -8.46 -12.07
CA GLY A 28 6.80 -9.73 -11.43
C GLY A 28 5.29 -9.95 -11.48
N VAL A 29 4.85 -11.07 -10.90
CA VAL A 29 3.41 -11.30 -10.71
C VAL A 29 2.91 -10.37 -9.61
N ILE A 30 1.85 -9.63 -9.89
CA ILE A 30 1.07 -8.86 -8.93
C ILE A 30 -0.37 -9.39 -8.92
N HIS A 31 -1.02 -9.33 -7.77
CA HIS A 31 -2.43 -9.68 -7.57
C HIS A 31 -3.39 -8.68 -8.22
N GLY A 32 -3.01 -7.41 -8.32
CA GLY A 32 -3.79 -6.34 -8.96
C GLY A 32 -4.85 -5.67 -8.06
N ASP A 33 -5.34 -6.39 -7.05
CA ASP A 33 -6.28 -5.88 -6.04
C ASP A 33 -5.92 -6.35 -4.61
N PHE A 34 -4.63 -6.25 -4.26
CA PHE A 34 -4.15 -6.73 -2.96
C PHE A 34 -4.47 -5.77 -1.83
N HIS A 35 -5.42 -6.15 -0.97
CA HIS A 35 -5.81 -5.39 0.21
C HIS A 35 -6.27 -6.27 1.38
N SER A 36 -6.50 -5.66 2.56
CA SER A 36 -6.84 -6.35 3.81
C SER A 36 -8.03 -7.30 3.69
N LEU A 37 -9.07 -6.94 2.93
CA LEU A 37 -10.26 -7.78 2.71
C LEU A 37 -10.00 -9.03 1.84
N ASN A 38 -8.89 -9.07 1.10
CA ASN A 38 -8.47 -10.19 0.25
C ASN A 38 -7.47 -11.12 0.97
N ILE A 39 -7.27 -10.90 2.28
CA ILE A 39 -6.41 -11.73 3.14
C ILE A 39 -7.27 -12.45 4.18
N ILE A 40 -7.31 -13.77 4.09
CA ILE A 40 -7.90 -14.64 5.10
C ILE A 40 -6.83 -14.97 6.14
N VAL A 41 -7.15 -14.79 7.41
CA VAL A 41 -6.26 -15.13 8.53
C VAL A 41 -6.82 -16.33 9.27
N ASP A 42 -6.00 -17.35 9.52
CA ASP A 42 -6.29 -18.40 10.49
C ASP A 42 -6.02 -17.86 11.90
N TRP A 43 -7.09 -17.77 12.70
CA TRP A 43 -7.08 -17.18 14.04
C TRP A 43 -6.92 -18.20 15.17
N GLU A 44 -6.66 -19.49 14.90
CA GLU A 44 -6.67 -20.55 15.93
C GLU A 44 -5.61 -20.43 17.05
N ASP A 45 -4.73 -19.41 17.05
CA ASP A 45 -3.63 -19.27 18.02
C ASP A 45 -3.77 -18.19 19.13
N GLN A 46 -4.94 -17.55 19.31
CA GLN A 46 -5.16 -16.67 20.48
C GLN A 46 -5.87 -17.38 21.66
N LYS A 47 -5.22 -18.41 22.23
CA LYS A 47 -5.29 -18.65 23.68
C LYS A 47 -4.31 -17.69 24.37
N VAL A 48 -4.55 -16.39 24.25
CA VAL A 48 -3.92 -15.40 25.13
C VAL A 48 -4.72 -15.41 26.42
N GLU A 49 -4.05 -15.70 27.53
CA GLU A 49 -4.59 -15.76 28.87
C GLU A 49 -5.58 -14.62 29.14
N GLN A 50 -6.86 -14.96 29.24
CA GLN A 50 -7.86 -14.11 29.89
C GLN A 50 -7.50 -14.04 31.39
N SER A 51 -6.57 -13.15 31.73
CA SER A 51 -6.40 -12.62 33.08
C SER A 51 -6.82 -11.14 33.13
N VAL A 52 -7.95 -10.82 32.49
CA VAL A 52 -8.71 -9.59 32.80
C VAL A 52 -10.18 -9.96 32.89
N SER A 53 -10.54 -10.65 33.96
CA SER A 53 -11.93 -10.75 34.41
C SER A 53 -12.41 -9.37 34.86
N GLY A 54 -13.16 -8.66 34.02
CA GLY A 54 -14.00 -7.57 34.52
C GLY A 54 -14.30 -6.35 33.64
N MET A 55 -14.04 -6.32 32.34
CA MET A 55 -14.41 -5.14 31.52
C MET A 55 -15.58 -5.43 30.57
N SER A 56 -16.65 -4.66 30.80
CA SER A 56 -17.87 -4.58 29.99
C SER A 56 -17.56 -4.24 28.52
N THR A 57 -18.35 -4.81 27.62
CA THR A 57 -18.28 -4.74 26.14
C THR A 57 -18.49 -3.35 25.51
N ALA A 58 -18.34 -2.27 26.28
CA ALA A 58 -18.67 -0.91 25.82
C ALA A 58 -17.47 -0.01 25.50
N SER A 59 -16.23 -0.51 25.54
CA SER A 59 -15.06 0.28 25.15
C SER A 59 -13.94 -0.62 24.63
N TRP A 60 -13.99 -0.93 23.34
CA TRP A 60 -12.80 -1.38 22.61
C TRP A 60 -12.00 -0.15 22.23
N ASP A 61 -11.38 0.49 23.22
CA ASP A 61 -10.44 1.57 22.97
C ASP A 61 -9.14 0.94 22.42
N MET A 62 -9.16 0.64 21.11
CA MET A 62 -8.05 0.01 20.37
C MET A 62 -6.72 0.76 20.53
N ALA A 63 -6.78 2.04 20.92
CA ALA A 63 -5.64 2.87 21.26
C ALA A 63 -4.82 2.38 22.48
N THR A 64 -5.41 1.56 23.37
CA THR A 64 -4.73 1.08 24.60
C THR A 64 -4.01 -0.26 24.43
N LEU A 65 -4.28 -1.00 23.35
CA LEU A 65 -3.76 -2.35 23.12
C LEU A 65 -2.56 -2.40 22.16
N VAL A 66 -2.19 -1.28 21.56
CA VAL A 66 -1.12 -1.23 20.55
C VAL A 66 0.10 -0.54 21.12
N PRO A 67 1.27 -1.21 21.16
CA PRO A 67 2.52 -0.56 21.51
C PRO A 67 2.75 0.65 20.58
N GLN A 68 3.11 1.80 21.14
CA GLN A 68 3.40 3.03 20.37
C GLN A 68 4.48 2.84 19.30
N HIS A 69 5.20 1.72 19.34
CA HIS A 69 5.95 1.15 18.23
C HIS A 69 5.66 -0.35 18.13
N PRO A 70 4.91 -0.83 17.13
CA PRO A 70 4.76 -2.26 16.90
C PRO A 70 6.15 -2.80 16.57
N GLN A 71 6.79 -3.50 17.50
CA GLN A 71 8.03 -4.19 17.19
C GLN A 71 7.71 -5.30 16.18
N LEU A 72 8.54 -5.45 15.14
CA LEU A 72 8.45 -6.64 14.30
C LEU A 72 8.53 -7.86 15.24
N PRO A 73 7.77 -8.94 14.95
CA PRO A 73 7.90 -10.18 15.71
C PRO A 73 9.39 -10.51 15.86
N HIS A 74 9.85 -10.63 17.11
CA HIS A 74 11.29 -10.79 17.42
C HIS A 74 11.89 -12.06 16.80
N SER A 75 11.02 -12.96 16.31
CA SER A 75 11.38 -14.10 15.50
C SER A 75 10.88 -13.87 14.08
N ARG A 76 11.79 -13.82 13.09
CA ARG A 76 11.41 -13.81 11.67
C ARG A 76 10.43 -14.95 11.42
N CYS A 77 9.21 -14.61 10.99
CA CYS A 77 8.22 -15.60 10.61
C CYS A 77 8.75 -16.34 9.37
N THR A 78 8.86 -17.66 9.44
CA THR A 78 9.25 -18.47 8.29
C THR A 78 8.15 -18.41 7.22
N HIS A 79 8.50 -18.55 5.93
CA HIS A 79 7.50 -18.61 4.86
C HIS A 79 6.42 -19.67 5.14
N GLN A 80 6.81 -20.79 5.75
CA GLN A 80 5.88 -21.86 6.08
C GLN A 80 4.90 -21.49 7.19
N GLN A 81 5.30 -20.65 8.15
CA GLN A 81 4.39 -20.09 9.15
C GLN A 81 3.43 -19.09 8.53
N ILE A 82 3.89 -18.26 7.57
CA ILE A 82 3.03 -17.31 6.84
C ILE A 82 1.98 -18.08 6.03
N ILE A 83 2.38 -19.07 5.22
CA ILE A 83 1.47 -19.86 4.37
C ILE A 83 0.42 -20.62 5.19
N ARG A 84 0.77 -21.09 6.39
CA ARG A 84 -0.19 -21.75 7.28
C ARG A 84 -1.19 -20.79 7.90
N LYS A 85 -0.80 -19.54 8.12
CA LYS A 85 -1.59 -18.55 8.83
C LYS A 85 -2.44 -17.67 7.91
N TYR A 86 -2.01 -17.46 6.66
CA TYR A 86 -2.64 -16.51 5.76
C TYR A 86 -3.00 -17.17 4.43
N GLY A 87 -4.24 -16.97 3.99
CA GLY A 87 -4.71 -17.23 2.64
C GLY A 87 -4.93 -15.91 1.89
N ILE A 88 -4.69 -15.93 0.58
CA ILE A 88 -4.99 -14.81 -0.32
C ILE A 88 -6.09 -15.29 -1.27
N ILE A 89 -7.08 -14.44 -1.53
CA ILE A 89 -8.21 -14.72 -2.42
C ILE A 89 -8.39 -13.61 -3.45
N ASP A 90 -9.25 -13.83 -4.43
CA ASP A 90 -9.67 -12.82 -5.43
C ASP A 90 -8.59 -12.44 -6.47
N PHE A 91 -8.07 -13.46 -7.15
CA PHE A 91 -6.99 -13.32 -8.14
C PHE A 91 -7.44 -12.81 -9.52
N GLU A 92 -8.66 -12.27 -9.68
CA GLU A 92 -9.22 -11.91 -10.99
C GLU A 92 -8.37 -10.85 -11.73
N GLU A 93 -7.74 -9.94 -10.99
CA GLU A 93 -6.89 -8.85 -11.50
C GLU A 93 -5.39 -9.21 -11.57
N THR A 94 -5.05 -10.49 -11.41
CA THR A 94 -3.65 -10.93 -11.39
C THR A 94 -2.99 -10.68 -12.73
N SER A 95 -1.84 -10.00 -12.70
CA SER A 95 -1.11 -9.63 -13.92
C SER A 95 0.41 -9.65 -13.71
N PHE A 96 1.16 -9.58 -14.81
CA PHE A 96 2.62 -9.46 -14.77
C PHE A 96 3.01 -7.99 -14.95
N SER A 97 3.38 -7.32 -13.86
CA SER A 97 3.59 -5.86 -13.82
C SER A 97 4.61 -5.47 -12.73
N TYR A 98 4.66 -4.21 -12.34
CA TYR A 98 5.63 -3.70 -11.37
C TYR A 98 5.12 -3.86 -9.92
N PRO A 99 5.85 -4.57 -9.04
CA PRO A 99 5.46 -4.74 -7.62
C PRO A 99 5.22 -3.43 -6.86
N VAL A 100 5.84 -2.32 -7.30
CA VAL A 100 5.61 -0.98 -6.76
C VAL A 100 4.14 -0.56 -6.82
N LEU A 101 3.39 -0.99 -7.84
CA LEU A 101 1.98 -0.64 -8.00
C LEU A 101 1.13 -1.30 -6.92
N GLU A 102 1.39 -2.59 -6.66
CA GLU A 102 0.73 -3.35 -5.60
C GLU A 102 1.07 -2.81 -4.22
N LEU A 103 2.36 -2.51 -3.97
CA LEU A 103 2.79 -1.94 -2.70
C LEU A 103 2.16 -0.56 -2.46
N SER A 104 2.02 0.25 -3.50
CA SER A 104 1.37 1.58 -3.41
C SER A 104 -0.12 1.48 -3.15
N ARG A 105 -0.81 0.51 -3.76
CA ARG A 105 -2.24 0.24 -3.51
C ARG A 105 -2.44 -0.19 -2.06
N LEU A 106 -1.64 -1.14 -1.58
CA LEU A 106 -1.66 -1.56 -0.17
C LEU A 106 -1.38 -0.39 0.78
N MET A 107 -0.44 0.50 0.44
CA MET A 107 -0.20 1.71 1.23
C MET A 107 -1.42 2.62 1.29
N ALA A 108 -2.07 2.87 0.15
CA ALA A 108 -3.27 3.70 0.10
C ALA A 108 -4.39 3.11 0.96
N ASP A 109 -4.60 1.80 0.91
CA ASP A 109 -5.59 1.11 1.75
C ASP A 109 -5.25 1.21 3.23
N MET A 110 -3.98 1.02 3.60
CA MET A 110 -3.57 1.18 4.99
C MET A 110 -3.69 2.63 5.47
N MET A 111 -3.50 3.62 4.60
CA MET A 111 -3.73 5.03 4.95
C MET A 111 -5.21 5.34 5.18
N ILE A 112 -6.11 4.60 4.53
CA ILE A 112 -7.56 4.71 4.69
C ILE A 112 -8.05 3.96 5.94
N ASP A 113 -7.64 2.70 6.09
CA ASP A 113 -8.19 1.78 7.09
C ASP A 113 -7.52 1.91 8.47
N CYS A 114 -6.23 2.22 8.51
CA CYS A 114 -5.48 2.24 9.77
C CYS A 114 -5.61 3.60 10.47
N GLN A 115 -6.38 3.62 11.55
CA GLN A 115 -6.57 4.83 12.38
C GLN A 115 -5.58 4.93 13.55
N LEU A 116 -4.77 3.90 13.77
CA LEU A 116 -3.88 3.77 14.94
C LEU A 116 -2.49 4.38 14.73
N VAL A 117 -2.12 4.62 13.47
CA VAL A 117 -0.80 5.12 13.06
C VAL A 117 -1.03 6.41 12.29
N ASP A 118 -0.13 7.39 12.45
CA ASP A 118 -0.20 8.62 11.65
C ASP A 118 -0.11 8.28 10.16
N VAL A 119 -0.95 8.93 9.36
CA VAL A 119 -1.06 8.65 7.92
C VAL A 119 0.28 8.82 7.19
N MET A 120 1.14 9.72 7.66
CA MET A 120 2.48 9.90 7.11
C MET A 120 3.42 8.75 7.45
N ASP A 121 3.18 8.01 8.52
CA ASP A 121 4.06 6.92 8.98
C ASP A 121 3.67 5.56 8.39
N ILE A 122 2.42 5.40 7.92
CA ILE A 122 1.89 4.15 7.34
C ILE A 122 2.80 3.53 6.29
N GLY A 123 3.26 4.31 5.31
CA GLY A 123 4.11 3.78 4.24
C GLY A 123 5.43 3.19 4.77
N GLY A 124 5.98 3.75 5.86
CA GLY A 124 7.16 3.20 6.54
C GLY A 124 6.90 1.81 7.11
N HIS A 125 5.74 1.58 7.73
CA HIS A 125 5.35 0.27 8.25
C HIS A 125 5.12 -0.76 7.13
N VAL A 126 4.47 -0.35 6.04
CA VAL A 126 4.24 -1.22 4.88
C VAL A 126 5.58 -1.65 4.25
N ILE A 127 6.52 -0.71 4.07
CA ILE A 127 7.87 -1.02 3.57
C ILE A 127 8.61 -1.94 4.54
N ALA A 128 8.52 -1.70 5.85
CA ALA A 128 9.16 -2.55 6.85
C ALA A 128 8.68 -4.00 6.76
N GLY A 129 7.36 -4.20 6.62
CA GLY A 129 6.76 -5.50 6.40
C GLY A 129 7.26 -6.16 5.12
N TYR A 130 7.25 -5.42 4.01
CA TYR A 130 7.73 -5.91 2.71
C TYR A 130 9.21 -6.34 2.75
N MET A 131 10.07 -5.49 3.33
CA MET A 131 11.52 -5.71 3.45
C MET A 131 11.90 -6.79 4.46
N SER A 132 10.98 -7.20 5.34
CA SER A 132 11.23 -8.32 6.26
C SER A 132 11.39 -9.66 5.55
N VAL A 133 10.85 -9.77 4.33
CA VAL A 133 10.90 -10.96 3.47
C VAL A 133 11.69 -10.70 2.19
N ASN A 134 11.48 -9.55 1.55
CA ASN A 134 12.08 -9.23 0.25
C ASN A 134 13.34 -8.36 0.40
N SER A 135 14.42 -8.77 -0.23
CA SER A 135 15.71 -8.05 -0.20
C SER A 135 15.92 -7.08 -1.38
N PHE A 136 14.89 -6.79 -2.19
CA PHE A 136 15.05 -6.12 -3.49
C PHE A 136 14.87 -4.58 -3.49
N THR A 137 15.96 -3.91 -3.91
CA THR A 137 16.11 -2.64 -4.67
C THR A 137 15.26 -1.40 -4.34
N VAL A 138 15.75 -0.65 -3.35
CA VAL A 138 15.91 0.83 -3.21
C VAL A 138 15.27 1.74 -4.30
N LYS A 139 15.41 1.44 -5.60
CA LYS A 139 14.97 2.32 -6.69
C LYS A 139 13.45 2.36 -6.89
N GLN A 140 12.74 1.27 -6.60
CA GLN A 140 11.27 1.25 -6.77
C GLN A 140 10.57 2.18 -5.76
N PHE A 141 11.23 2.47 -4.64
CA PHE A 141 10.63 3.21 -3.56
C PHE A 141 10.54 4.72 -3.79
N HIS A 142 11.28 5.25 -4.77
CA HIS A 142 11.28 6.69 -5.07
C HIS A 142 9.94 7.23 -5.57
N TYR A 143 9.06 6.35 -6.08
CA TYR A 143 7.76 6.73 -6.62
C TYR A 143 6.58 6.25 -5.77
N LEU A 144 6.84 5.59 -4.63
CA LEU A 144 5.78 4.98 -3.83
C LEU A 144 4.80 6.01 -3.29
N TYR A 145 5.29 7.17 -2.83
CA TYR A 145 4.41 8.19 -2.28
C TYR A 145 3.48 8.77 -3.35
N GLU A 146 4.04 9.20 -4.48
CA GLU A 146 3.27 9.75 -5.60
C GLU A 146 2.31 8.71 -6.19
N THR A 147 2.72 7.45 -6.26
CA THR A 147 1.86 6.35 -6.73
C THR A 147 0.73 6.07 -5.73
N ALA A 148 1.00 6.09 -4.42
CA ALA A 148 -0.04 5.93 -3.40
C ALA A 148 -1.07 7.09 -3.44
N LEU A 149 -0.62 8.33 -3.62
CA LEU A 149 -1.51 9.47 -3.85
C LEU A 149 -2.39 9.27 -5.10
N THR A 150 -1.81 8.69 -6.15
CA THR A 150 -2.56 8.34 -7.37
C THR A 150 -3.60 7.26 -7.10
N CYS A 151 -3.28 6.23 -6.30
CA CYS A 151 -4.25 5.21 -5.88
C CYS A 151 -5.42 5.81 -5.08
N LEU A 152 -5.14 6.73 -4.15
CA LEU A 152 -6.19 7.44 -3.40
C LEU A 152 -7.10 8.27 -4.33
N ALA A 153 -6.52 8.95 -5.32
CA ALA A 153 -7.28 9.68 -6.32
C ALA A 153 -8.14 8.74 -7.18
N GLN A 154 -7.60 7.56 -7.53
CA GLN A 154 -8.34 6.55 -8.29
C GLN A 154 -9.56 6.05 -7.51
N TYR A 155 -9.46 5.79 -6.20
CA TYR A 155 -10.62 5.41 -5.38
C TYR A 155 -11.76 6.41 -5.48
N ILE A 156 -11.43 7.70 -5.45
CA ILE A 156 -12.42 8.77 -5.52
C ILE A 156 -13.08 8.80 -6.91
N ILE A 157 -12.27 8.79 -7.97
CA ILE A 157 -12.73 8.90 -9.35
C ILE A 157 -13.56 7.68 -9.73
N LEU A 158 -13.03 6.46 -9.51
CA LEU A 158 -13.70 5.22 -9.86
C LEU A 158 -14.95 5.00 -9.00
N GLY A 159 -14.86 5.20 -7.69
CA GLY A 159 -16.02 5.02 -6.81
C GLY A 159 -17.18 5.96 -7.17
N THR A 160 -16.88 7.25 -7.40
CA THR A 160 -17.91 8.23 -7.81
C THR A 160 -18.47 7.91 -9.18
N HIS A 161 -17.63 7.52 -10.15
CA HIS A 161 -18.04 7.15 -11.49
C HIS A 161 -18.94 5.92 -11.49
N GLU A 162 -18.53 4.83 -10.82
CA GLU A 162 -19.30 3.59 -10.75
C GLU A 162 -20.64 3.79 -10.06
N HIS A 163 -20.67 4.57 -8.97
CA HIS A 163 -21.92 4.91 -8.30
C HIS A 163 -22.87 5.67 -9.24
N GLN A 164 -22.35 6.58 -10.06
CA GLN A 164 -23.15 7.31 -11.04
C GLN A 164 -23.65 6.39 -12.17
N VAL A 165 -22.79 5.53 -12.73
CA VAL A 165 -23.15 4.59 -13.80
C VAL A 165 -24.21 3.59 -13.34
N GLN A 166 -24.15 3.16 -12.07
CA GLN A 166 -25.11 2.24 -11.46
C GLN A 166 -26.34 2.97 -10.89
N GLU A 167 -26.56 4.24 -11.26
CA GLU A 167 -27.70 5.06 -10.83
C GLU A 167 -27.88 5.13 -9.30
N GLY A 168 -26.78 5.00 -8.55
CA GLY A 168 -26.77 4.98 -7.09
C GLY A 168 -27.28 3.69 -6.45
N ALA A 169 -27.49 2.61 -7.22
CA ALA A 169 -28.00 1.35 -6.70
C ALA A 169 -27.00 0.64 -5.78
N ASN A 170 -25.70 0.78 -6.05
CA ASN A 170 -24.64 0.12 -5.31
C ASN A 170 -23.83 1.11 -4.48
N VAL A 171 -24.18 1.25 -3.21
CA VAL A 171 -23.44 2.11 -2.26
C VAL A 171 -22.07 1.56 -1.88
N TYR A 172 -21.78 0.28 -2.16
CA TYR A 172 -20.51 -0.36 -1.81
C TYR A 172 -19.32 0.33 -2.50
N VAL A 173 -19.49 0.74 -3.76
CA VAL A 173 -18.43 1.40 -4.54
C VAL A 173 -18.02 2.77 -3.95
N MET A 174 -18.81 3.31 -3.02
CA MET A 174 -18.54 4.60 -2.37
C MET A 174 -17.78 4.47 -1.05
N ILE A 175 -17.60 3.27 -0.49
CA ILE A 175 -17.01 3.05 0.85
C ILE A 175 -15.63 3.72 0.96
N GLY A 176 -14.80 3.60 -0.08
CA GLY A 176 -13.44 4.18 -0.09
C GLY A 176 -13.36 5.67 -0.41
N VAL A 177 -14.44 6.30 -0.93
CA VAL A 177 -14.36 7.66 -1.50
C VAL A 177 -14.12 8.72 -0.42
N ALA A 178 -14.97 8.77 0.61
CA ALA A 178 -14.86 9.80 1.65
C ALA A 178 -13.58 9.68 2.49
N PRO A 179 -13.15 8.47 2.92
CA PRO A 179 -11.86 8.31 3.61
C PRO A 179 -10.67 8.70 2.73
N SER A 180 -10.68 8.34 1.44
CA SER A 180 -9.61 8.72 0.50
C SER A 180 -9.45 10.24 0.39
N LEU A 181 -10.58 10.97 0.34
CA LEU A 181 -10.56 12.44 0.35
C LEU A 181 -9.93 12.99 1.63
N GLN A 182 -10.29 12.45 2.80
CA GLN A 182 -9.72 12.89 4.08
C GLN A 182 -8.20 12.65 4.15
N VAL A 183 -7.73 11.51 3.64
CA VAL A 183 -6.30 11.20 3.56
C VAL A 183 -5.59 12.19 2.63
N LEU A 184 -6.13 12.43 1.43
CA LEU A 184 -5.56 13.39 0.48
C LEU A 184 -5.52 14.81 1.05
N ASP A 185 -6.55 15.23 1.77
CA ASP A 185 -6.57 16.54 2.42
C ASP A 185 -5.49 16.67 3.51
N LYS A 186 -5.23 15.61 4.30
CA LYS A 186 -4.14 15.58 5.28
C LYS A 186 -2.76 15.63 4.63
N LEU A 187 -2.60 14.99 3.48
CA LEU A 187 -1.34 14.89 2.74
C LEU A 187 -1.13 16.07 1.77
N LYS A 188 -2.14 16.92 1.60
CA LYS A 188 -2.11 18.05 0.68
C LYS A 188 -0.97 19.00 1.01
N GLY A 189 -0.09 19.22 0.04
CA GLY A 189 1.07 20.11 0.19
C GLY A 189 2.22 19.51 1.02
N VAL A 190 2.13 18.23 1.42
CA VAL A 190 3.26 17.52 2.01
C VAL A 190 4.19 17.06 0.89
N SER A 191 5.47 17.40 0.97
CA SER A 191 6.46 16.97 -0.03
C SER A 191 6.87 15.51 0.18
N SER A 192 7.18 14.81 -0.91
CA SER A 192 7.70 13.44 -0.86
C SER A 192 8.94 13.32 0.01
N LYS A 193 9.84 14.32 -0.03
CA LYS A 193 11.00 14.44 0.87
C LYS A 193 10.62 14.35 2.35
N ARG A 194 9.55 15.04 2.77
CA ARG A 194 9.08 15.01 4.17
C ARG A 194 8.51 13.64 4.53
N VAL A 195 7.77 13.02 3.62
CA VAL A 195 7.21 11.68 3.82
C VAL A 195 8.30 10.61 3.89
N TYR A 196 9.26 10.60 2.96
CA TYR A 196 10.37 9.65 2.96
C TYR A 196 11.25 9.77 4.21
N ARG A 197 11.37 10.96 4.80
CA ARG A 197 12.02 11.13 6.11
C ARG A 197 11.24 10.49 7.25
N ALA A 198 9.91 10.59 7.24
CA ALA A 198 9.05 9.93 8.21
C ALA A 198 9.17 8.40 8.07
N TRP A 199 9.08 7.89 6.85
CA TRP A 199 9.24 6.45 6.56
C TRP A 199 10.62 5.94 6.95
N ALA A 200 11.69 6.69 6.69
CA ALA A 200 13.03 6.34 7.14
C ALA A 200 13.14 6.27 8.68
N ALA A 201 12.42 7.13 9.41
CA ALA A 201 12.38 7.07 10.87
C ALA A 201 11.68 5.80 11.37
N VAL A 202 10.56 5.42 10.75
CA VAL A 202 9.86 4.15 11.02
C VAL A 202 10.77 2.96 10.73
N LEU A 203 11.41 2.91 9.57
CA LEU A 203 12.32 1.81 9.18
C LEU A 203 13.50 1.65 10.15
N ARG A 204 14.06 2.75 10.65
CA ARG A 204 15.09 2.69 11.71
C ARG A 204 14.58 2.05 12.99
N ALA A 205 13.32 2.29 13.39
CA ALA A 205 12.73 1.63 14.56
C ALA A 205 12.61 0.10 14.37
N TYR A 206 12.60 -0.36 13.12
CA TYR A 206 12.62 -1.77 12.74
C TYR A 206 14.02 -2.34 12.49
N ASN A 207 15.09 -1.55 12.68
CA ASN A 207 16.47 -1.90 12.30
C ASN A 207 16.61 -2.26 10.81
N ILE A 208 15.88 -1.55 9.94
CA ILE A 208 15.95 -1.67 8.48
C ILE A 208 16.71 -0.47 7.93
N ASP A 209 17.70 -0.74 7.07
CA ASP A 209 18.49 0.29 6.40
C ASP A 209 17.60 1.17 5.53
N ASN A 210 17.87 2.47 5.52
CA ASN A 210 17.09 3.43 4.73
C ASN A 210 17.23 3.14 3.22
N PRO A 211 16.14 2.74 2.55
CA PRO A 211 16.17 2.39 1.13
C PRO A 211 15.86 3.59 0.23
N PHE A 212 15.60 4.78 0.78
CA PHE A 212 15.45 5.98 -0.02
C PHE A 212 16.84 6.58 -0.31
N PRO A 213 17.07 7.13 -1.51
CA PRO A 213 18.32 7.83 -1.79
C PRO A 213 18.56 8.90 -0.72
N HIS A 214 19.78 8.96 -0.18
CA HIS A 214 20.19 10.10 0.62
C HIS A 214 20.03 11.34 -0.26
N ASP A 215 19.23 12.30 0.19
CA ASP A 215 19.12 13.59 -0.46
C ASP A 215 20.56 14.15 -0.68
N GLU A 216 20.97 14.29 -1.94
CA GLU A 216 21.91 15.36 -2.32
C GLU A 216 21.26 16.73 -2.04
#